data_AF-A0A7X8X0V7-F1
#
_entry.id   AF-A0A7X8X0V7-F1
#
_cell.length_a   1.000
_cell.length_b   1.000
_cell.length_c   1.000
_cell.angle_alpha   90.00
_cell.angle_beta   90.00
_cell.angle_gamma   90.00
#
_symmetry.space_group_name_H-M   'P 1'
#
loop_
_entity.id
_entity.type
_entity.pdbx_description
1 polymer ?
#
loop_
_entity_poly.entity_id
_entity_poly.type
_entity_poly.pdbx_seq_one_letter_code
_entity_poly.pdbx_strand_id
1 'polypeptide(L)'
;MIFGKHINKYYIKYGIPLLLGILVLLVVDWYNLVIPRLFGEFIDNLEGALTNPFNSKMLWTFVLEVTKVVLIITIGRFLWRILIMGTSRQIQYKMREQLFNHALTLDQPYYQTHKVGAVMTYFSNDLEAIRMAFGPALLMLVDSTFLGTLVLIRMFTMDYRLTLLSAIPLFFLAIAAFFIAKKMRMRF
;
A
#
# COMPACT_ATOMS: atom_id res chain seq x y z
N MET A 1 18.56 7.57 -8.18
CA MET A 1 18.52 6.50 -7.16
C MET A 1 18.28 7.15 -5.81
N ILE A 2 17.15 6.83 -5.17
CA ILE A 2 16.50 7.68 -4.14
C ILE A 2 17.14 7.53 -2.73
N PHE A 3 17.96 6.50 -2.50
CA PHE A 3 18.68 6.29 -1.22
C PHE A 3 20.17 5.99 -1.44
N GLY A 4 21.00 6.38 -0.47
CA GLY A 4 22.47 6.34 -0.53
C GLY A 4 23.08 4.97 -0.90
N LYS A 5 24.33 5.00 -1.38
CA LYS A 5 25.05 3.87 -2.00
C LYS A 5 24.99 2.54 -1.22
N HIS A 6 24.94 2.60 0.12
CA HIS A 6 24.91 1.42 1.00
C HIS A 6 23.53 0.76 1.11
N ILE A 7 22.45 1.53 1.02
CA ILE A 7 21.07 1.03 1.07
C ILE A 7 20.69 0.39 -0.27
N ASN A 8 21.26 0.89 -1.35
CA ASN A 8 20.98 0.47 -2.71
C ASN A 8 21.31 -1.01 -3.00
N LYS A 9 22.27 -1.59 -2.29
CA LYS A 9 22.60 -3.02 -2.36
C LYS A 9 21.41 -3.91 -1.98
N TYR A 10 20.58 -3.45 -1.05
CA TYR A 10 19.40 -4.19 -0.61
C TYR A 10 18.27 -4.13 -1.63
N TYR A 11 18.10 -3.01 -2.35
CA TYR A 11 17.15 -2.93 -3.47
C TYR A 11 17.48 -3.93 -4.58
N ILE A 12 18.75 -4.12 -4.90
CA ILE A 12 19.15 -5.06 -5.95
C ILE A 12 19.01 -6.51 -5.47
N LYS A 13 19.41 -6.80 -4.23
CA LYS A 13 19.32 -8.16 -3.67
C LYS A 13 17.88 -8.62 -3.41
N TYR A 14 17.00 -7.71 -3.00
CA TYR A 14 15.60 -7.97 -2.67
C TYR A 14 14.61 -7.41 -3.71
N GLY A 15 15.11 -7.01 -4.88
CA GLY A 15 14.29 -6.41 -5.93
C GLY A 15 13.28 -7.38 -6.52
N ILE A 16 13.64 -8.65 -6.68
CA ILE A 16 12.74 -9.69 -7.22
C ILE A 16 11.49 -9.89 -6.35
N PRO A 17 11.61 -10.19 -5.03
CA PRO A 17 10.41 -10.37 -4.20
C PRO A 17 9.61 -9.07 -4.04
N LEU A 18 10.26 -7.90 -4.02
CA LEU A 18 9.55 -6.61 -4.00
C LEU A 18 8.76 -6.37 -5.29
N LEU A 19 9.36 -6.63 -6.46
CA LEU A 19 8.69 -6.50 -7.75
C LEU A 19 7.53 -7.47 -7.89
N LEU A 20 7.69 -8.74 -7.49
CA LEU A 20 6.60 -9.70 -7.46
C LEU A 20 5.48 -9.24 -6.52
N GLY A 21 5.83 -8.72 -5.34
CA GLY A 21 4.86 -8.17 -4.40
C GLY A 21 4.07 -6.99 -4.99
N ILE A 22 4.76 -6.08 -5.69
CA ILE A 22 4.14 -4.96 -6.40
C ILE A 22 3.20 -5.48 -7.51
N LEU A 23 3.63 -6.43 -8.34
CA LEU A 23 2.78 -6.99 -9.39
C LEU A 23 1.51 -7.62 -8.84
N VAL A 24 1.62 -8.38 -7.74
CA VAL A 24 0.45 -8.96 -7.05
C VAL A 24 -0.47 -7.86 -6.50
N LEU A 25 0.11 -6.79 -5.94
CA LEU A 25 -0.65 -5.63 -5.46
C LEU A 25 -1.44 -4.95 -6.60
N LEU A 26 -0.81 -4.70 -7.76
CA LEU A 26 -1.50 -4.12 -8.91
C LEU A 26 -2.68 -4.98 -9.40
N VAL A 27 -2.52 -6.31 -9.39
CA VAL A 27 -3.61 -7.24 -9.71
C VAL A 27 -4.74 -7.13 -8.69
N VAL A 28 -4.42 -7.08 -7.40
CA VAL A 28 -5.42 -6.90 -6.33
C VAL A 28 -6.17 -5.59 -6.50
N ASP A 29 -5.49 -4.49 -6.78
CA ASP A 29 -6.09 -3.17 -6.99
C ASP A 29 -7.07 -3.16 -8.16
N TRP A 30 -6.71 -3.84 -9.25
CA TRP A 30 -7.62 -4.04 -10.37
C TRP A 30 -8.89 -4.80 -9.96
N TYR A 31 -8.77 -5.90 -9.21
CA TYR A 31 -9.93 -6.66 -8.76
C TYR A 31 -10.79 -5.91 -7.73
N ASN A 32 -10.21 -5.03 -6.90
CA ASN A 32 -11.00 -4.19 -5.99
C ASN A 32 -11.99 -3.31 -6.77
N LEU A 33 -11.64 -2.86 -7.98
CA LEU A 33 -12.51 -2.05 -8.85
C LEU A 33 -13.60 -2.87 -9.57
N VAL A 34 -13.49 -4.19 -9.60
CA VAL A 34 -14.52 -5.06 -10.19
C VAL A 34 -15.75 -5.13 -9.27
N ILE A 35 -15.57 -5.00 -7.95
CA ILE A 35 -16.66 -5.10 -6.97
C ILE A 35 -17.76 -4.04 -7.22
N PRO A 36 -17.47 -2.72 -7.29
CA PRO A 36 -18.50 -1.71 -7.55
C PRO A 36 -19.23 -1.92 -8.89
N ARG A 37 -18.51 -2.41 -9.91
CA ARG A 37 -19.11 -2.71 -11.22
C ARG A 37 -20.09 -3.87 -11.14
N LEU A 38 -19.73 -4.96 -10.48
CA LEU A 38 -20.63 -6.10 -10.25
C LEU A 38 -21.89 -5.65 -9.51
N PHE A 39 -21.75 -4.81 -8.48
CA PHE A 39 -22.90 -4.25 -7.77
C PHE A 39 -23.79 -3.37 -8.66
N GLY A 40 -23.20 -2.54 -9.52
CA GLY A 40 -23.97 -1.74 -10.49
C GLY A 40 -24.77 -2.62 -11.44
N GLU A 41 -24.11 -3.58 -12.08
CA GLU A 41 -24.77 -4.53 -12.99
C GLU A 41 -25.87 -5.33 -12.27
N PHE A 42 -25.67 -5.69 -11.00
CA PHE A 42 -26.68 -6.38 -10.21
C PHE A 42 -27.92 -5.51 -9.95
N ILE A 43 -27.74 -4.24 -9.63
CA ILE A 43 -28.84 -3.29 -9.41
C ILE A 43 -29.60 -3.02 -10.71
N ASP A 44 -28.91 -2.78 -11.82
CA ASP A 44 -29.55 -2.54 -13.12
C ASP A 44 -30.41 -3.73 -13.55
N ASN A 45 -29.93 -4.95 -13.30
CA ASN A 45 -30.66 -6.17 -13.57
C ASN A 45 -31.86 -6.39 -12.64
N LEU A 46 -31.80 -5.91 -11.39
CA LEU A 46 -32.95 -5.92 -10.48
C LEU A 46 -34.04 -4.95 -10.96
N GLU A 47 -33.67 -3.77 -11.43
CA GLU A 47 -34.63 -2.80 -12.01
C GLU A 47 -35.29 -3.36 -13.28
N GLY A 48 -34.52 -4.03 -14.15
CA GLY A 48 -35.06 -4.75 -15.31
C GLY A 48 -35.99 -5.91 -14.92
N ALA A 49 -35.72 -6.58 -13.80
CA ALA A 49 -36.54 -7.68 -13.27
C ALA A 49 -37.87 -7.22 -12.63
N LEU A 50 -38.16 -5.92 -12.54
CA LEU A 50 -39.53 -5.46 -12.24
C LEU A 50 -40.53 -5.85 -13.34
N THR A 51 -40.05 -6.24 -14.53
CA THR A 51 -40.88 -6.68 -15.68
C THR A 51 -40.87 -8.18 -15.95
N ASN A 52 -39.96 -8.96 -15.34
CA ASN A 52 -39.84 -10.42 -15.53
C ASN A 52 -39.65 -11.13 -14.18
N PRO A 53 -40.23 -12.31 -13.94
CA PRO A 53 -40.12 -12.99 -12.66
C PRO A 53 -38.64 -13.22 -12.29
N PHE A 54 -38.30 -12.78 -11.09
CA PHE A 54 -36.93 -12.80 -10.57
C PHE A 54 -36.34 -14.22 -10.61
N ASN A 55 -35.29 -14.40 -11.41
CA ASN A 55 -34.71 -15.71 -11.64
C ASN A 55 -33.69 -16.03 -10.54
N SER A 56 -33.98 -17.01 -9.69
CA SER A 56 -33.07 -17.50 -8.63
C SER A 56 -31.69 -17.89 -9.15
N LYS A 57 -31.59 -18.27 -10.43
CA LYS A 57 -30.31 -18.57 -11.10
C LYS A 57 -29.40 -17.33 -11.21
N MET A 58 -29.98 -16.15 -11.41
CA MET A 58 -29.24 -14.88 -11.54
C MET A 58 -28.56 -14.47 -10.23
N LEU A 59 -29.28 -14.62 -9.11
CA LEU A 59 -28.72 -14.42 -7.77
C LEU A 59 -27.51 -15.31 -7.52
N TRP A 60 -27.63 -16.61 -7.82
CA TRP A 60 -26.54 -17.55 -7.60
C TRP A 60 -25.32 -17.26 -8.47
N THR A 61 -25.52 -16.85 -9.73
CA THR A 61 -24.41 -16.41 -10.59
C THR A 61 -23.70 -15.20 -10.00
N PHE A 62 -24.44 -14.18 -9.55
CA PHE A 62 -23.85 -12.99 -8.91
C PHE A 62 -23.06 -13.34 -7.64
N VAL A 63 -23.64 -14.13 -6.75
CA VAL A 63 -22.97 -14.57 -5.50
C VAL A 63 -21.69 -15.33 -5.80
N LEU A 64 -21.70 -16.22 -6.80
CA LEU A 64 -20.52 -16.98 -7.22
C LEU A 64 -19.43 -16.07 -7.80
N GLU A 65 -19.79 -15.07 -8.61
CA GLU A 65 -18.84 -14.12 -9.18
C GLU A 65 -18.19 -13.24 -8.10
N VAL A 66 -18.99 -12.67 -7.19
CA VAL A 66 -18.48 -11.88 -6.06
C VAL A 66 -17.57 -12.73 -5.18
N THR A 67 -17.98 -13.96 -4.86
CA THR A 67 -17.17 -14.88 -4.04
C THR A 67 -15.81 -15.16 -4.69
N LYS A 68 -15.78 -15.43 -6.01
CA LYS A 68 -14.51 -15.63 -6.74
C LYS A 68 -13.61 -14.40 -6.66
N VAL A 69 -14.16 -13.20 -6.89
CA VAL A 69 -13.39 -11.94 -6.83
C VAL A 69 -12.83 -11.71 -5.43
N VAL A 70 -13.64 -11.89 -4.39
CA VAL A 70 -13.20 -11.72 -2.98
C VAL A 70 -12.12 -12.74 -2.61
N LEU A 71 -12.21 -13.99 -3.06
CA LEU A 71 -11.18 -14.99 -2.84
C LEU A 71 -9.85 -14.60 -3.50
N ILE A 72 -9.90 -14.13 -4.76
CA ILE A 72 -8.70 -13.64 -5.47
C ILE A 72 -8.06 -12.47 -4.73
N ILE A 73 -8.86 -11.49 -4.29
CA ILE A 73 -8.38 -10.35 -3.52
C ILE A 73 -7.75 -10.81 -2.20
N THR A 74 -8.38 -11.74 -1.50
CA THR A 74 -7.90 -12.22 -0.18
C THR A 74 -6.56 -12.93 -0.31
N ILE A 75 -6.44 -13.85 -1.28
CA ILE A 75 -5.20 -14.58 -1.57
C ILE A 75 -4.12 -13.60 -2.04
N GLY A 76 -4.46 -12.69 -2.96
CA GLY A 76 -3.53 -11.68 -3.44
C GLY A 76 -3.04 -10.76 -2.32
N ARG A 77 -3.93 -10.36 -1.39
CA ARG A 77 -3.58 -9.56 -0.21
C ARG A 77 -2.61 -10.28 0.70
N PHE A 78 -2.81 -11.58 0.90
CA PHE A 78 -1.89 -12.40 1.68
C PHE A 78 -0.52 -12.51 1.00
N LEU A 79 -0.50 -12.76 -0.31
CA LEU A 79 0.73 -12.90 -1.10
C LEU A 79 1.56 -11.61 -1.14
N TRP A 80 0.97 -10.46 -1.51
CA TRP A 80 1.74 -9.21 -1.52
C TRP A 80 2.22 -8.84 -0.12
N ARG A 81 1.43 -9.13 0.93
CA ARG A 81 1.81 -8.85 2.32
C ARG A 81 3.04 -9.64 2.72
N ILE A 82 3.10 -10.93 2.38
CA ILE A 82 4.29 -11.75 2.65
C ILE A 82 5.48 -11.23 1.84
N LEU A 83 5.29 -10.92 0.56
CA LEU A 83 6.37 -10.50 -0.33
C LEU A 83 6.95 -9.13 0.07
N ILE A 84 6.12 -8.12 0.31
CA ILE A 84 6.58 -6.76 0.63
C ILE A 84 6.96 -6.64 2.11
N MET A 85 6.04 -6.95 3.02
CA MET A 85 6.30 -6.76 4.46
C MET A 85 7.29 -7.79 5.00
N GLY A 86 7.26 -9.03 4.48
CA GLY A 86 8.25 -10.04 4.82
C GLY A 86 9.64 -9.64 4.37
N THR A 87 9.79 -9.15 3.13
CA THR A 87 11.08 -8.65 2.62
C THR A 87 11.59 -7.45 3.43
N SER A 88 10.73 -6.49 3.75
CA SER A 88 11.09 -5.34 4.60
C SER A 88 11.64 -5.78 5.97
N ARG A 89 11.00 -6.76 6.62
CA ARG A 89 11.49 -7.34 7.88
C ARG A 89 12.82 -8.08 7.73
N GLN A 90 13.01 -8.82 6.63
CA GLN A 90 14.30 -9.49 6.36
C GLN A 90 15.44 -8.49 6.14
N ILE A 91 15.18 -7.37 5.45
CA ILE A 91 16.15 -6.29 5.27
C ILE A 91 16.52 -5.71 6.64
N GLN A 92 15.52 -5.37 7.46
CA GLN A 92 15.75 -4.85 8.81
C GLN A 92 16.58 -5.82 9.66
N TYR A 93 16.25 -7.11 9.63
CA TYR A 93 16.99 -8.15 10.36
C TYR A 93 18.47 -8.19 9.96
N LYS A 94 18.76 -8.22 8.64
CA LYS A 94 20.14 -8.27 8.15
C LYS A 94 20.92 -6.99 8.45
N MET A 95 20.27 -5.84 8.37
CA MET A 95 20.92 -4.58 8.74
C MET A 95 21.22 -4.54 10.25
N ARG A 96 20.30 -5.01 11.09
CA ARG A 96 20.52 -5.13 12.54
C ARG A 96 21.70 -6.04 12.87
N GLU A 97 21.77 -7.20 12.22
CA GLU A 97 22.88 -8.14 12.36
C GLU A 97 24.23 -7.51 11.98
N GLN A 98 24.30 -6.81 10.85
CA GLN A 98 25.52 -6.14 10.42
C GLN A 98 25.94 -5.00 11.35
N LEU A 99 24.99 -4.18 11.79
CA LEU A 99 25.26 -3.11 12.75
C LEU A 99 25.74 -3.68 14.09
N PHE A 100 25.16 -4.79 14.54
CA PHE A 100 25.55 -5.44 15.78
C PHE A 100 26.97 -6.01 15.70
N ASN A 101 27.28 -6.74 14.63
CA ASN A 101 28.62 -7.27 14.39
C ASN A 101 29.65 -6.14 14.30
N HIS A 102 29.32 -5.02 13.67
CA HIS A 102 30.21 -3.86 13.62
C HIS A 102 30.39 -3.22 14.99
N ALA A 103 29.31 -3.06 15.77
CA ALA A 103 29.39 -2.53 17.13
C ALA A 103 30.34 -3.35 18.03
N LEU A 104 30.35 -4.67 17.90
CA LEU A 104 31.29 -5.54 18.63
C LEU A 104 32.76 -5.34 18.25
N THR A 105 33.04 -4.78 17.06
CA THR A 105 34.42 -4.50 16.61
C THR A 105 34.95 -3.13 17.05
N LEU A 106 34.11 -2.27 17.63
CA LEU A 106 34.49 -0.94 18.07
C LEU A 106 35.23 -0.97 19.41
N ASP A 107 36.20 -0.08 19.56
CA ASP A 107 37.04 0.04 20.75
C ASP A 107 36.33 0.80 21.89
N GLN A 108 36.85 0.63 23.11
CA GLN A 108 36.29 1.26 24.30
C GLN A 108 36.25 2.81 24.23
N PRO A 109 37.24 3.52 23.66
CA PRO A 109 37.19 4.98 23.45
C PRO A 109 35.98 5.46 22.64
N TYR A 110 35.53 4.69 21.64
CA TYR A 110 34.33 5.03 20.87
C TYR A 110 33.09 5.13 21.78
N TYR A 111 32.92 4.18 22.70
CA TYR A 111 31.78 4.16 23.63
C TYR A 111 31.89 5.18 24.78
N GLN A 112 33.09 5.71 25.03
CA GLN A 112 33.28 6.82 25.97
C GLN A 112 32.84 8.16 25.35
N THR A 113 33.05 8.34 24.05
CA THR A 113 32.65 9.55 23.30
C THR A 113 31.20 9.48 22.83
N HIS A 114 30.72 8.30 22.45
CA HIS A 114 29.35 8.06 21.99
C HIS A 114 28.58 7.23 23.01
N LYS A 115 27.65 7.88 23.73
CA LYS A 115 26.80 7.21 24.72
C LYS A 115 26.07 6.02 24.10
N VAL A 116 26.03 4.90 24.81
CA VAL A 116 25.34 3.67 24.38
C VAL A 116 23.88 3.94 23.96
N GLY A 117 23.19 4.86 24.65
CA GLY A 117 21.82 5.27 24.26
C GLY A 117 21.73 5.89 22.87
N ALA A 118 22.71 6.71 22.47
CA ALA A 118 22.79 7.29 21.13
C ALA A 118 23.18 6.25 20.06
N VAL A 119 23.92 5.21 20.44
CA VAL A 119 24.17 4.08 19.54
C VAL A 119 22.89 3.26 19.36
N MET A 120 22.13 3.01 20.44
CA MET A 120 20.88 2.26 20.40
C MET A 120 19.80 2.90 19.53
N THR A 121 19.78 4.22 19.36
CA THR A 121 18.83 4.88 18.45
C THR A 121 19.03 4.47 17.00
N TYR A 122 20.25 4.14 16.56
CA TYR A 122 20.48 3.60 15.23
C TYR A 122 19.84 2.20 15.07
N PHE A 123 19.84 1.39 16.13
CA PHE A 123 19.27 0.03 16.12
C PHE A 123 17.75 -0.01 16.23
N SER A 124 17.14 1.05 16.78
CA SER A 124 15.70 1.19 16.92
C SER A 124 15.12 2.10 15.83
N ASN A 125 15.32 3.41 15.96
CA ASN A 125 14.63 4.44 15.16
C ASN A 125 15.03 4.39 13.69
N ASP A 126 16.33 4.34 13.40
CA ASP A 126 16.80 4.40 12.02
C ASP A 126 16.50 3.10 11.26
N LEU A 127 16.73 1.94 11.88
CA LEU A 127 16.35 0.66 11.30
C LEU A 127 14.84 0.53 11.10
N GLU A 128 14.03 1.09 12.01
CA GLU A 128 12.59 1.12 11.86
C GLU A 128 12.15 2.06 10.73
N ALA A 129 12.79 3.22 10.59
CA ALA A 129 12.56 4.14 9.47
C ALA A 129 12.88 3.47 8.13
N ILE A 130 13.97 2.70 8.06
CA ILE A 130 14.33 1.92 6.86
C ILE A 130 13.27 0.83 6.61
N ARG A 131 12.84 0.07 7.62
CA ARG A 131 11.76 -0.92 7.48
C ARG A 131 10.49 -0.28 6.92
N MET A 132 10.11 0.87 7.47
CA MET A 132 8.95 1.64 7.05
C MET A 132 9.07 2.10 5.60
N ALA A 133 10.24 2.57 5.18
CA ALA A 133 10.51 2.98 3.80
C ALA A 133 10.35 1.84 2.79
N PHE A 134 10.88 0.65 3.10
CA PHE A 134 10.88 -0.50 2.17
C PHE A 134 9.58 -1.32 2.18
N GLY A 135 8.75 -1.19 3.21
CA GLY A 135 7.49 -1.93 3.31
C GLY A 135 6.27 -1.03 3.15
N PRO A 136 5.72 -0.48 4.26
CA PRO A 136 4.52 0.36 4.25
C PRO A 136 4.58 1.57 3.31
N ALA A 137 5.68 2.34 3.31
CA ALA A 137 5.74 3.56 2.52
C ALA A 137 5.74 3.26 1.02
N LEU A 138 6.55 2.29 0.58
CA LEU A 138 6.55 1.81 -0.81
C LEU A 138 5.16 1.32 -1.21
N LEU A 139 4.52 0.53 -0.35
CA LEU A 139 3.15 0.07 -0.59
C LEU A 139 2.19 1.23 -0.76
N MET A 140 2.16 2.17 0.17
CA MET A 140 1.24 3.31 0.14
C MET A 140 1.46 4.15 -1.12
N LEU A 141 2.71 4.34 -1.54
CA LEU A 141 3.03 5.06 -2.77
C LEU A 141 2.47 4.34 -3.99
N VAL A 142 2.73 3.04 -4.15
CA VAL A 142 2.25 2.28 -5.30
C VAL A 142 0.73 2.18 -5.30
N ASP A 143 0.12 1.80 -4.18
CA ASP A 143 -1.33 1.67 -4.02
C ASP A 143 -2.04 3.01 -4.29
N SER A 144 -1.63 4.09 -3.61
CA SER A 144 -2.26 5.41 -3.80
C SER A 144 -2.11 5.96 -5.22
N THR A 145 -0.97 5.71 -5.87
CA THR A 145 -0.77 6.16 -7.26
C THR A 145 -1.55 5.30 -8.23
N PHE A 146 -1.48 3.97 -8.12
CA PHE A 146 -2.10 3.06 -9.07
C PHE A 146 -3.60 2.95 -8.87
N LEU A 147 -4.06 2.54 -7.68
CA LEU A 147 -5.48 2.46 -7.35
C LEU A 147 -6.15 3.83 -7.48
N GLY A 148 -5.51 4.89 -6.97
CA GLY A 148 -6.01 6.26 -7.10
C GLY A 148 -6.22 6.68 -8.56
N THR A 149 -5.24 6.41 -9.43
CA THR A 149 -5.37 6.72 -10.86
C THR A 149 -6.45 5.88 -11.53
N LEU A 150 -6.52 4.57 -11.24
CA LEU A 150 -7.54 3.69 -11.81
C LEU A 150 -8.96 4.09 -11.39
N VAL A 151 -9.16 4.44 -10.12
CA VAL A 151 -10.44 4.93 -9.61
C VAL A 151 -10.86 6.18 -10.37
N LEU A 152 -9.97 7.17 -10.51
CA LEU A 152 -10.27 8.40 -11.25
C LEU A 152 -10.67 8.11 -12.70
N ILE A 153 -9.88 7.28 -13.42
CA ILE A 153 -10.20 6.89 -14.79
C ILE A 153 -11.58 6.24 -14.86
N ARG A 154 -11.88 5.29 -13.96
CA ARG A 154 -13.17 4.58 -13.94
C ARG A 154 -14.34 5.52 -13.67
N MET A 155 -14.21 6.41 -12.69
CA MET A 155 -15.24 7.41 -12.39
C MET A 155 -15.51 8.31 -13.60
N PHE A 156 -14.46 8.85 -14.23
CA PHE A 156 -14.59 9.67 -15.43
C PHE A 156 -15.24 8.94 -16.60
N THR A 157 -14.96 7.64 -16.79
CA THR A 157 -15.60 6.84 -17.84
C THR A 157 -17.06 6.51 -17.58
N MET A 158 -17.49 6.49 -16.31
CA MET A 158 -18.87 6.17 -15.94
C MET A 158 -19.77 7.40 -16.08
N ASP A 159 -19.41 8.51 -15.43
CA ASP A 159 -20.09 9.79 -15.60
C ASP A 159 -19.16 10.95 -15.20
N TYR A 160 -18.78 11.77 -16.18
CA TYR A 160 -17.90 12.92 -15.97
C TYR A 160 -18.55 14.02 -15.12
N ARG A 161 -19.88 14.18 -15.16
CA ARG A 161 -20.61 15.20 -14.40
C ARG A 161 -20.64 14.85 -12.93
N LEU A 162 -20.97 13.60 -12.61
CA LEU A 162 -20.95 13.10 -11.23
C LEU A 162 -19.53 13.09 -10.65
N THR A 163 -18.53 12.76 -11.47
CA THR A 163 -17.12 12.81 -11.07
C THR A 163 -16.68 14.22 -10.71
N LEU A 164 -17.03 15.23 -11.53
CA LEU A 164 -16.72 16.63 -11.23
C LEU A 164 -17.43 17.12 -9.96
N LEU A 165 -18.70 16.73 -9.78
CA LEU A 165 -19.45 17.08 -8.57
C LEU A 165 -18.82 16.45 -7.33
N SER A 166 -18.33 15.21 -7.44
CA SER A 166 -17.60 14.50 -6.37
C SER A 166 -16.22 15.10 -6.08
N ALA A 167 -15.58 15.74 -7.07
CA ALA A 167 -14.27 16.36 -6.92
C ALA A 167 -14.33 17.62 -6.05
N ILE A 168 -15.47 18.32 -5.98
CA ILE A 168 -15.66 19.53 -5.17
C ILE A 168 -15.36 19.28 -3.68
N PRO A 169 -16.06 18.35 -2.98
CA PRO A 169 -15.76 18.09 -1.56
C PRO A 169 -14.35 17.53 -1.35
N LEU A 170 -13.83 16.72 -2.28
CA LEU A 170 -12.45 16.21 -2.24
C LEU A 170 -11.42 17.34 -2.28
N PHE A 171 -11.65 18.35 -3.12
CA PHE A 171 -10.77 19.52 -3.23
C PHE A 171 -10.75 20.34 -1.94
N PHE A 172 -11.92 20.59 -1.33
CA PHE A 172 -12.00 21.27 -0.03
C PHE A 172 -11.29 20.47 1.08
N LEU A 173 -11.47 19.15 1.11
CA LEU A 173 -10.77 18.27 2.05
C LEU A 173 -9.25 18.33 1.87
N ALA A 174 -8.75 18.33 0.63
CA ALA A 174 -7.33 18.44 0.35
C ALA A 174 -6.73 19.77 0.83
N ILE A 175 -7.44 20.89 0.62
CA ILE A 175 -7.03 22.21 1.12
C ILE A 175 -7.01 22.22 2.66
N ALA A 176 -8.07 21.73 3.30
CA ALA A 176 -8.15 21.67 4.75
C ALA A 176 -7.00 20.82 5.35
N ALA A 177 -6.74 19.65 4.77
CA ALA A 177 -5.63 18.79 5.17
C ALA A 177 -4.27 19.49 5.02
N PHE A 178 -4.06 20.23 3.93
CA PHE A 178 -2.82 21.01 3.71
C PHE A 178 -2.61 22.08 4.80
N PHE A 179 -3.65 22.84 5.15
CA PHE A 179 -3.55 23.85 6.21
C PHE A 179 -3.30 23.22 7.59
N ILE A 180 -3.97 22.11 7.90
CA ILE A 180 -3.75 21.38 9.16
C ILE A 180 -2.31 20.86 9.22
N ALA A 181 -1.83 20.22 8.16
CA ALA A 181 -0.46 19.70 8.09
C ALA A 181 0.59 20.81 8.26
N LYS A 182 0.39 21.95 7.58
CA LYS A 182 1.25 23.14 7.72
C LYS A 182 1.27 23.65 9.16
N LYS A 183 0.10 23.73 9.81
CA LYS A 183 -0.02 24.20 11.19
C LYS A 183 0.63 23.25 12.20
N MET A 184 0.53 21.93 11.98
CA MET A 184 1.21 20.94 12.83
C MET A 184 2.73 21.04 12.70
N ARG A 185 3.26 21.14 11.48
CA ARG A 185 4.71 21.26 11.23
C ARG A 185 5.36 22.54 11.78
N MET A 186 4.57 23.59 11.98
CA MET A 186 5.06 24.82 12.63
C MET A 186 5.07 24.72 14.16
N ARG A 187 4.33 23.77 14.75
CA ARG A 187 4.20 23.60 16.20
C ARG A 187 5.05 22.46 16.77
N PHE A 188 5.39 21.47 15.95
CA PHE A 188 6.19 20.29 16.30
C PHE A 188 7.28 20.10 15.25
#